data_AF-A0A956ER91-F1
#
_entry.id   AF-A0A956ER91-F1
#
_cell.length_a   1.000
_cell.length_b   1.000
_cell.length_c   1.000
_cell.angle_alpha   90.00
_cell.angle_beta   90.00
_cell.angle_gamma   90.00
#
_symmetry.space_group_name_H-M   'P 1'
#
loop_
_entity.id
_entity.type
_entity.pdbx_description
1 polymer ?
#
loop_
_entity_poly.entity_id
_entity_poly.type
_entity_poly.pdbx_seq_one_letter_code
_entity_poly.pdbx_strand_id
1 'polypeptide(L)'
;MTKLADGLVRGEDNVVRCWWGAQPEIYQRYHDTEWGFPVSDDKRLFEKLCLEGFQSGLSWLTILNKRENFRKAFEGFDFARVARFTDKDVARLLADAGIVRH
;
A
#
# COMPACT_ATOMS: atom_id res chain seq x y z
N MET A 1 9.54 34.33 4.86
CA MET A 1 9.06 33.05 4.28
C MET A 1 7.57 32.95 4.51
N THR A 2 6.78 32.74 3.46
CA THR A 2 5.33 32.53 3.58
C THR A 2 5.05 31.21 4.30
N LYS A 3 4.18 31.23 5.30
CA LYS A 3 3.75 30.02 6.02
C LYS A 3 3.01 29.09 5.03
N LEU A 4 3.31 27.79 5.07
CA LEU A 4 2.56 26.79 4.31
C LEU A 4 1.14 26.64 4.87
N ALA A 5 0.20 26.20 4.02
CA ALA A 5 -1.15 25.83 4.47
C ALA A 5 -1.08 24.66 5.46
N ASP A 6 -2.09 24.57 6.34
CA ASP A 6 -2.14 23.52 7.34
C ASP A 6 -2.19 22.13 6.68
N GLY A 7 -1.45 21.18 7.26
CA GLY A 7 -1.30 19.84 6.71
C GLY A 7 -0.26 19.70 5.60
N LEU A 8 0.44 20.78 5.23
CA LEU A 8 1.57 20.75 4.29
C LEU A 8 2.92 20.93 5.00
N VAL A 9 3.92 20.20 4.54
CA VAL A 9 5.31 20.32 5.01
C VAL A 9 6.27 20.35 3.82
N ARG A 10 7.45 20.98 4.00
CA ARG A 10 8.53 20.96 3.00
C ARG A 10 9.49 19.82 3.33
N GLY A 11 9.66 18.89 2.40
CA GLY A 11 10.65 17.81 2.51
C GLY A 11 12.09 18.30 2.37
N GLU A 12 13.04 17.41 2.66
CA GLU A 12 14.48 17.67 2.50
C GLU A 12 14.88 17.93 1.04
N ASP A 13 14.11 17.38 0.10
CA ASP A 13 14.19 17.62 -1.34
C ASP A 13 13.57 18.95 -1.79
N ASN A 14 13.18 19.81 -0.83
CA ASN A 14 12.48 21.09 -1.04
C ASN A 14 11.08 20.99 -1.68
N VAL A 15 10.53 19.78 -1.85
CA VAL A 15 9.17 19.58 -2.39
C VAL A 15 8.15 19.72 -1.25
N VAL A 16 7.03 20.39 -1.52
CA VAL A 16 5.93 20.52 -0.56
C VAL A 16 4.95 19.37 -0.75
N ARG A 17 4.68 18.62 0.31
CA ARG A 17 3.76 17.46 0.31
C ARG A 17 2.76 17.56 1.46
N CYS A 18 1.75 16.70 1.45
CA CYS A 18 0.99 16.41 2.66
C CYS A 18 1.94 15.97 3.79
N TRP A 19 1.62 16.34 5.03
CA TRP A 19 2.45 16.10 6.22
C TRP A 19 2.91 14.64 6.38
N TRP A 20 2.09 13.68 5.94
CA TRP A 20 2.38 12.25 6.02
C TRP A 20 3.23 11.74 4.84
N GLY A 21 3.28 12.45 3.71
CA GLY A 21 3.96 12.01 2.49
C GLY A 21 5.43 12.45 2.40
N ALA A 22 5.90 13.30 3.32
CA ALA A 22 7.21 13.94 3.19
C ALA A 22 8.39 13.06 3.58
N GLN A 23 8.21 12.02 4.38
CA GLN A 23 9.22 11.03 4.77
C GLN A 23 8.50 9.76 5.27
N PRO A 24 9.13 8.57 5.19
CA PRO A 24 10.38 8.26 4.49
C PRO A 24 10.22 8.22 2.95
N GLU A 25 11.29 7.96 2.21
CA GLU A 25 11.31 7.92 0.72
C GLU A 25 10.19 7.08 0.10
N ILE A 26 9.84 5.92 0.69
CA ILE A 26 8.76 5.07 0.18
C ILE A 26 7.39 5.78 0.24
N TYR A 27 7.15 6.63 1.24
CA TYR A 27 5.95 7.46 1.30
C TYR A 27 6.01 8.61 0.31
N GLN A 28 7.16 9.24 0.10
CA GLN A 28 7.32 10.29 -0.91
C GLN A 28 6.96 9.75 -2.29
N ARG A 29 7.57 8.63 -2.70
CA ARG A 29 7.27 7.98 -3.98
C ARG A 29 5.80 7.62 -4.10
N TYR A 30 5.24 6.96 -3.09
CA TYR A 30 3.83 6.57 -3.10
C TYR A 30 2.89 7.78 -3.17
N HIS A 31 3.15 8.84 -2.40
CA HIS A 31 2.38 10.08 -2.41
C HIS A 31 2.44 10.75 -3.79
N ASP A 32 3.64 10.87 -4.36
CA ASP A 32 3.87 11.67 -5.55
C ASP A 32 3.40 11.00 -6.84
N THR A 33 3.37 9.66 -6.87
CA THR A 33 3.11 8.92 -8.10
C THR A 33 1.89 7.99 -8.05
N GLU A 34 1.30 7.76 -6.88
CA GLU A 34 0.20 6.80 -6.73
C GLU A 34 -1.01 7.36 -5.97
N TRP A 35 -0.79 8.07 -4.86
CA TRP A 35 -1.89 8.52 -4.00
C TRP A 35 -2.69 9.67 -4.63
N GLY A 36 -4.01 9.49 -4.74
CA GLY A 36 -4.91 10.49 -5.30
C GLY A 36 -4.94 10.56 -6.82
N PHE A 37 -4.14 9.74 -7.53
CA PHE A 37 -4.21 9.62 -8.98
C PHE A 37 -5.35 8.68 -9.39
N PRO A 38 -6.12 9.02 -10.44
CA PRO A 38 -7.21 8.17 -10.91
C PRO A 38 -6.67 6.84 -11.47
N VAL A 39 -7.35 5.75 -11.12
CA VAL A 39 -7.03 4.40 -11.58
C VAL A 39 -8.30 3.76 -12.12
N SER A 40 -8.23 3.24 -13.34
CA SER A 40 -9.36 2.54 -14.01
C SER A 40 -9.07 1.07 -14.29
N ASP A 41 -7.92 0.55 -13.87
CA ASP A 41 -7.58 -0.87 -14.02
C ASP A 41 -8.16 -1.67 -12.84
N ASP A 42 -9.01 -2.64 -13.14
CA ASP A 42 -9.75 -3.42 -12.13
C ASP A 42 -8.83 -4.21 -11.20
N LYS A 43 -7.72 -4.75 -11.70
CA LYS A 43 -6.77 -5.51 -10.87
C LYS A 43 -6.04 -4.58 -9.90
N ARG A 44 -5.64 -3.39 -10.35
CA ARG A 44 -5.03 -2.36 -9.49
C ARG A 44 -6.01 -1.83 -8.45
N LEU A 45 -7.28 -1.63 -8.81
CA LEU A 45 -8.32 -1.23 -7.87
C LEU A 45 -8.58 -2.32 -6.83
N PHE A 46 -8.66 -3.58 -7.24
CA PHE A 46 -8.81 -4.73 -6.34
C PHE A 46 -7.61 -4.88 -5.41
N GLU A 47 -6.37 -4.81 -5.92
CA GLU A 47 -5.15 -4.77 -5.11
C GLU A 47 -5.25 -3.66 -4.05
N LYS A 48 -5.58 -2.44 -4.48
CA LYS A 48 -5.64 -1.29 -3.58
C LYS A 48 -6.67 -1.48 -2.47
N LEU A 49 -7.86 -1.96 -2.81
CA LEU A 49 -8.94 -2.24 -1.85
C LEU A 49 -8.51 -3.29 -0.82
N CYS A 50 -7.90 -4.40 -1.24
CA CYS A 50 -7.40 -5.43 -0.33
C CYS A 50 -6.30 -4.90 0.60
N LEU A 51 -5.34 -4.15 0.07
CA LEU A 51 -4.25 -3.59 0.87
C LEU A 51 -4.75 -2.63 1.96
N GLU A 52 -5.78 -1.83 1.68
CA GLU A 52 -6.45 -0.99 2.69
C GLU A 52 -7.11 -1.84 3.79
N GLY A 53 -7.72 -2.98 3.43
CA GLY A 53 -8.25 -3.93 4.41
C GLY A 53 -7.16 -4.53 5.31
N PHE A 54 -6.01 -4.90 4.74
CA PHE A 54 -4.88 -5.46 5.48
C PHE A 54 -4.22 -4.44 6.44
N GLN A 55 -4.48 -3.15 6.26
CA GLN A 55 -3.95 -2.09 7.12
C GLN A 55 -4.64 -2.00 8.48
N SER A 56 -5.77 -2.67 8.72
CA SER A 56 -6.52 -2.55 9.98
C SER A 56 -5.64 -2.76 11.22
N GLY A 57 -5.52 -1.72 12.06
CA GLY A 57 -4.68 -1.73 13.27
C GLY A 57 -3.17 -1.55 13.04
N LEU A 58 -2.73 -1.28 11.81
CA LEU A 58 -1.33 -1.12 11.41
C LEU A 58 -1.09 0.24 10.73
N SER A 59 0.18 0.59 10.53
CA SER A 59 0.53 1.75 9.70
C SER A 59 0.44 1.40 8.20
N TRP A 60 0.09 2.37 7.34
CA TRP A 60 0.16 2.17 5.88
C TRP A 60 1.59 1.85 5.41
N LEU A 61 2.61 2.37 6.09
CA LEU A 61 4.03 2.06 5.84
C LEU A 61 4.31 0.57 6.00
N THR A 62 3.70 -0.09 6.98
CA THR A 62 3.79 -1.56 7.16
C THR A 62 3.30 -2.29 5.91
N ILE A 63 2.19 -1.83 5.33
CA ILE A 63 1.59 -2.44 4.14
C ILE A 63 2.41 -2.15 2.89
N LEU A 64 2.85 -0.90 2.68
CA LEU A 64 3.70 -0.54 1.55
C LEU A 64 5.02 -1.31 1.54
N ASN A 65 5.67 -1.47 2.69
CA ASN A 65 6.90 -2.26 2.80
C ASN A 65 6.69 -3.75 2.47
N LYS A 66 5.48 -4.27 2.68
CA LYS A 66 5.11 -5.66 2.39
C LYS A 66 4.41 -5.84 1.03
N ARG A 67 4.20 -4.76 0.25
CA ARG A 67 3.34 -4.77 -0.94
C ARG A 67 3.77 -5.80 -1.99
N GLU A 68 5.06 -5.92 -2.26
CA GLU A 68 5.57 -6.93 -3.20
C GLU A 68 5.36 -8.36 -2.69
N ASN A 69 5.43 -8.57 -1.36
CA ASN A 69 5.14 -9.88 -0.77
C ASN A 69 3.66 -10.20 -0.89
N PHE A 70 2.78 -9.23 -0.64
CA PHE A 70 1.34 -9.38 -0.89
C PHE A 70 1.06 -9.70 -2.35
N ARG A 71 1.67 -8.99 -3.31
CA ARG A 71 1.53 -9.30 -4.74
C ARG A 71 1.94 -10.73 -5.05
N LYS A 72 3.06 -11.23 -4.53
CA LYS A 72 3.48 -12.62 -4.75
C LYS A 72 2.51 -13.61 -4.09
N ALA A 73 2.15 -13.37 -2.83
CA ALA A 73 1.32 -14.25 -2.01
C ALA A 73 -0.11 -14.39 -2.57
N PHE A 74 -0.68 -13.29 -3.08
CA PHE A 74 -2.01 -13.19 -3.66
C PHE A 74 -1.99 -13.17 -5.20
N GLU A 75 -0.96 -13.77 -5.81
CA GLU A 75 -0.96 -14.08 -7.24
C GLU A 75 -1.16 -12.87 -8.18
N GLY A 76 -0.51 -11.76 -7.84
CA GLY A 76 -0.60 -10.49 -8.53
C GLY A 76 -1.95 -9.79 -8.33
N PHE A 77 -2.73 -10.19 -7.32
CA PHE A 77 -4.11 -9.77 -7.11
C PHE A 77 -5.00 -10.04 -8.33
N ASP A 78 -4.70 -11.10 -9.09
CA ASP A 78 -5.63 -11.60 -10.09
C ASP A 78 -6.85 -12.20 -9.39
N PHE A 79 -7.94 -11.43 -9.32
CA PHE A 79 -9.15 -11.82 -8.60
C PHE A 79 -9.74 -13.15 -9.08
N ALA A 80 -9.55 -13.55 -10.34
CA ALA A 80 -10.01 -14.84 -10.82
C ALA A 80 -9.19 -16.00 -10.23
N ARG A 81 -7.88 -15.78 -9.98
CA ARG A 81 -7.03 -16.78 -9.32
C ARG A 81 -7.24 -16.79 -7.80
N VAL A 82 -7.30 -15.61 -7.18
CA VAL A 82 -7.55 -15.48 -5.73
C VAL A 82 -8.91 -16.07 -5.34
N ALA A 83 -9.95 -15.93 -6.17
CA ALA A 83 -11.26 -16.53 -5.93
C ALA A 83 -11.25 -18.07 -5.88
N ARG A 84 -10.18 -18.72 -6.36
CA ARG A 84 -10.00 -20.18 -6.29
C ARG A 84 -9.16 -20.63 -5.10
N PHE A 85 -8.71 -19.71 -4.24
CA PHE A 85 -7.98 -20.07 -3.04
C PHE A 85 -8.83 -20.96 -2.14
N THR A 86 -8.17 -21.92 -1.51
CA THR A 86 -8.76 -22.89 -0.60
C THR A 86 -8.17 -22.75 0.79
N ASP A 87 -8.64 -23.55 1.75
CA ASP A 87 -8.05 -23.61 3.10
C ASP A 87 -6.56 -23.93 3.08
N LYS A 88 -6.08 -24.67 2.07
CA LYS A 88 -4.65 -24.94 1.89
C LYS A 88 -3.86 -23.68 1.55
N ASP A 89 -4.44 -22.78 0.76
CA ASP A 89 -3.84 -21.49 0.44
C ASP A 89 -3.86 -20.57 1.66
N VAL A 90 -4.95 -20.56 2.42
CA VAL A 90 -5.02 -19.82 3.69
C VAL A 90 -3.93 -20.29 4.66
N ALA A 91 -3.79 -21.61 4.86
CA ALA A 91 -2.75 -22.18 5.72
C ALA A 91 -1.34 -21.83 5.25
N ARG A 92 -1.09 -21.88 3.92
CA ARG A 92 0.16 -21.43 3.31
C ARG A 92 0.44 -19.94 3.58
N LEU A 93 -0.57 -19.08 3.44
CA LEU A 93 -0.45 -17.64 3.67
C LEU A 93 -0.21 -17.30 5.14
N LEU A 94 -0.88 -17.99 6.07
CA LEU A 94 -0.65 -17.84 7.51
C LEU A 94 0.79 -18.22 7.93
N ALA A 95 1.48 -19.04 7.14
CA ALA A 95 2.88 -19.38 7.37
C ALA A 95 3.87 -18.37 6.74
N ASP A 96 3.42 -17.46 5.87
CA ASP A 96 4.27 -16.51 5.16
C ASP A 96 4.59 -15.27 6.01
N ALA A 97 5.82 -15.19 6.53
CA ALA A 97 6.30 -14.04 7.31
C ALA A 97 6.47 -12.75 6.47
N GLY A 98 6.44 -12.87 5.14
CA GLY A 98 6.49 -11.75 4.20
C GLY A 98 5.26 -10.85 4.28
N ILE A 99 4.10 -11.39 4.67
CA ILE A 99 2.82 -10.66 4.76
C ILE A 99 2.39 -10.43 6.23
N VAL A 100 1.15 -9.95 6.44
CA VAL A 100 0.48 -9.90 7.74
C VAL A 100 -0.28 -11.22 7.91
N ARG A 101 -0.10 -11.90 9.05
CA ARG A 101 -0.64 -13.25 9.31
C ARG A 101 -1.83 -13.16 10.28
N HIS A 102 -3.03 -12.90 9.76
CA HIS A 102 -4.29 -12.79 10.49
C HIS A 102 -5.43 -13.37 9.65
#